data_AF-A0A533UAG2-F1
#
_entry.id   AF-A0A533UAG2-F1
#
_cell.length_a   1.000
_cell.length_b   1.000
_cell.length_c   1.000
_cell.angle_alpha   90.00
_cell.angle_beta   90.00
_cell.angle_gamma   90.00
#
_symmetry.space_group_name_H-M   'P 1'
#
loop_
_entity.id
_entity.type
_entity.pdbx_description
1 polymer ?
#
loop_
_entity_poly.entity_id
_entity_poly.type
_entity_poly.pdbx_seq_one_letter_code
_entity_poly.pdbx_strand_id
1 'polypeptide(L)'
;MIKLPHYIQVSDMLEFSRLVCAFERVPRTSFSFDLEGQHVISVQMDVLKEKPVIYFTPTEKIGHYLSYGFKGGKEDSEIVNTITNPTYLYSPIVRVKSLPSSLKPETNKELEVTYEPLELEDLTSLVKLSYGFEESPFPLFAFSNGTKWMVGVFMNFNESDEVSYFCHVKLDSEPTKPFLKYSSKDGLEPAFVNTVSEHGYSYLKIIKLKDKHPLVKL
;
A
#
# COMPACT_ATOMS: atom_id res chain seq x y z
N MET A 1 -21.97 11.80 -13.82
CA MET A 1 -20.73 12.58 -13.58
C MET A 1 -19.56 11.60 -13.68
N ILE A 2 -18.43 11.97 -14.30
CA ILE A 2 -17.26 11.07 -14.38
C ILE A 2 -16.67 10.96 -12.98
N LYS A 3 -16.53 9.74 -12.46
CA LYS A 3 -15.92 9.46 -11.15
C LYS A 3 -14.41 9.41 -11.34
N LEU A 4 -13.73 10.49 -10.96
CA LEU A 4 -12.29 10.64 -11.13
C LEU A 4 -11.52 9.94 -10.01
N PRO A 5 -10.31 9.43 -10.28
CA PRO A 5 -9.48 8.77 -9.29
C PRO A 5 -8.84 9.73 -8.29
N HIS A 6 -8.54 9.21 -7.11
CA HIS A 6 -7.66 9.83 -6.13
C HIS A 6 -6.25 9.23 -6.24
N TYR A 7 -5.26 10.09 -6.41
CA TYR A 7 -3.86 9.69 -6.46
C TYR A 7 -3.18 9.93 -5.12
N ILE A 8 -2.54 8.90 -4.58
CA ILE A 8 -1.93 8.91 -3.25
C ILE A 8 -0.47 8.50 -3.38
N GLN A 9 0.44 9.39 -2.99
CA GLN A 9 1.87 9.15 -3.14
C GLN A 9 2.39 8.27 -1.99
N VAL A 10 3.02 7.14 -2.33
CA VAL A 10 3.83 6.37 -1.37
C VAL A 10 5.20 7.03 -1.17
N SER A 11 5.88 6.76 -0.05
CA SER A 11 7.05 7.54 0.35
C SER A 11 8.24 7.39 -0.61
N ASP A 12 8.45 6.21 -1.19
CA ASP A 12 9.51 5.95 -2.16
C ASP A 12 9.21 4.73 -3.07
N MET A 13 10.17 4.39 -3.93
CA MET A 13 10.08 3.23 -4.82
C MET A 13 10.03 1.90 -4.06
N LEU A 14 10.74 1.78 -2.94
CA LEU A 14 10.80 0.54 -2.19
C LEU A 14 9.44 0.23 -1.54
N GLU A 15 8.76 1.24 -1.00
CA GLU A 15 7.38 1.14 -0.52
C GLU A 15 6.42 0.74 -1.64
N PHE A 16 6.56 1.33 -2.84
CA PHE A 16 5.74 0.96 -3.99
C PHE A 16 5.97 -0.50 -4.41
N SER A 17 7.22 -0.94 -4.47
CA SER A 17 7.60 -2.32 -4.80
C SER A 17 7.04 -3.32 -3.79
N ARG A 18 7.13 -3.00 -2.49
CA ARG A 18 6.55 -3.81 -1.43
C ARG A 18 5.03 -3.91 -1.60
N LEU A 19 4.35 -2.80 -1.93
CA LEU A 19 2.91 -2.76 -2.16
C LEU A 19 2.48 -3.73 -3.26
N VAL A 20 3.16 -3.72 -4.42
CA VAL A 20 2.74 -4.52 -5.59
C VAL A 20 3.31 -5.94 -5.63
N CYS A 21 4.37 -6.24 -4.87
CA CYS A 21 5.03 -7.55 -4.90
C CYS A 21 4.90 -8.33 -3.60
N ALA A 22 5.18 -7.74 -2.44
CA ALA A 22 5.32 -8.51 -1.20
C ALA A 22 4.01 -9.20 -0.81
N PHE A 23 4.11 -10.50 -0.47
CA PHE A 23 3.00 -11.38 -0.09
C PHE A 23 1.86 -11.54 -1.11
N GLU A 24 2.04 -11.05 -2.33
CA GLU A 24 1.08 -11.29 -3.41
C GLU A 24 1.33 -12.67 -4.01
N ARG A 25 0.27 -13.46 -4.23
CA ARG A 25 0.37 -14.74 -4.95
C ARG A 25 0.92 -14.54 -6.37
N VAL A 26 0.48 -13.47 -7.02
CA VAL A 26 1.02 -12.97 -8.28
C VAL A 26 1.21 -11.46 -8.11
N PRO A 27 2.43 -10.91 -8.34
CA PRO A 27 2.65 -9.48 -8.26
C PRO A 27 1.66 -8.70 -9.13
N ARG A 28 1.13 -7.60 -8.57
CA ARG A 28 0.13 -6.76 -9.24
C ARG A 28 0.74 -6.09 -10.46
N THR A 29 -0.05 -5.89 -11.51
CA THR A 29 0.38 -5.11 -12.69
C THR A 29 0.46 -3.63 -12.32
N SER A 30 1.62 -3.03 -12.58
CA SER A 30 1.85 -1.60 -12.42
C SER A 30 1.63 -0.85 -13.73
N PHE A 31 1.27 0.43 -13.65
CA PHE A 31 1.06 1.30 -14.81
C PHE A 31 1.98 2.51 -14.72
N SER A 32 2.73 2.79 -15.79
CA SER A 32 3.59 3.97 -15.87
C SER A 32 3.08 4.97 -16.90
N PHE A 33 3.04 6.25 -16.53
CA PHE A 33 2.58 7.37 -17.38
C PHE A 33 3.04 8.71 -16.80
N ASP A 34 2.77 9.78 -17.54
CA ASP A 34 2.99 11.14 -17.08
C ASP A 34 1.72 11.65 -16.35
N LEU A 35 1.89 11.98 -15.07
CA LEU A 35 0.89 12.58 -14.21
C LEU A 35 1.33 14.01 -13.90
N GLU A 36 0.56 15.00 -14.36
CA GLU A 36 0.83 16.43 -14.12
C GLU A 36 2.28 16.87 -14.48
N GLY A 37 2.85 16.26 -15.53
CA GLY A 37 4.21 16.56 -16.01
C GLY A 37 5.33 15.75 -15.33
N GLN A 38 5.00 14.88 -14.38
CA GLN A 38 5.93 13.97 -13.73
C GLN A 38 5.71 12.53 -14.20
N HIS A 39 6.78 11.83 -14.55
CA HIS A 39 6.69 10.40 -14.83
C HIS A 39 6.50 9.60 -13.54
N VAL A 40 5.48 8.75 -13.50
CA VAL A 40 5.11 7.96 -12.32
C VAL A 40 4.94 6.49 -12.67
N ILE A 41 5.08 5.63 -11.67
CA ILE A 41 4.55 4.27 -11.66
C ILE A 41 3.41 4.20 -10.64
N SER A 42 2.35 3.48 -10.96
CA SER A 42 1.11 3.48 -10.19
C SER A 42 0.39 2.12 -10.17
N VAL A 43 -0.46 1.94 -9.18
CA VAL A 43 -1.33 0.77 -9.04
C VAL A 43 -2.65 1.19 -8.40
N GLN A 44 -3.78 0.71 -8.92
CA GLN A 44 -5.07 0.85 -8.25
C GLN A 44 -5.17 -0.21 -7.15
N MET A 45 -5.42 0.22 -5.91
CA MET A 45 -5.54 -0.70 -4.77
C MET A 45 -6.97 -0.84 -4.26
N ASP A 46 -7.80 0.19 -4.45
CA ASP A 46 -9.15 0.21 -3.89
C ASP A 46 -10.10 1.02 -4.79
N VAL A 47 -11.40 0.91 -4.51
CA VAL A 47 -12.48 1.69 -5.11
C VAL A 47 -13.36 2.22 -3.99
N LEU A 48 -13.31 3.54 -3.77
CA LEU A 48 -14.04 4.22 -2.71
C LEU A 48 -15.22 4.99 -3.28
N LYS A 49 -16.46 4.57 -2.97
CA LYS A 49 -17.70 5.10 -3.57
C LYS A 49 -17.64 5.22 -5.10
N GLU A 50 -17.14 4.17 -5.74
CA GLU A 50 -16.87 4.05 -7.18
C GLU A 50 -15.78 5.00 -7.74
N LYS A 51 -15.04 5.72 -6.88
CA LYS A 51 -13.82 6.46 -7.27
C LYS A 51 -12.60 5.57 -7.05
N PRO A 52 -11.76 5.32 -8.08
CA PRO A 52 -10.54 4.54 -7.89
C PRO A 52 -9.57 5.23 -6.93
N VAL A 53 -8.96 4.46 -6.03
CA VAL A 53 -7.85 4.93 -5.19
C VAL A 53 -6.55 4.34 -5.74
N ILE A 54 -5.72 5.21 -6.29
CA ILE A 54 -4.50 4.87 -7.02
C ILE A 54 -3.29 5.31 -6.20
N TYR A 55 -2.41 4.36 -5.90
CA TYR A 55 -1.15 4.63 -5.24
C TYR A 55 -0.05 4.78 -6.29
N PHE A 56 0.86 5.73 -6.09
CA PHE A 56 1.93 5.99 -7.05
C PHE A 56 3.24 6.44 -6.39
N THR A 57 4.31 6.34 -7.15
CA THR A 57 5.60 6.97 -6.83
C THR A 57 6.24 7.53 -8.11
N PRO A 58 6.86 8.73 -8.06
CA PRO A 58 7.63 9.26 -9.18
C PRO A 58 8.85 8.41 -9.52
N THR A 59 9.21 8.35 -10.79
CA THR A 59 10.43 7.67 -11.23
C THR A 59 10.92 8.21 -12.56
N GLU A 60 12.24 8.37 -12.68
CA GLU A 60 12.90 8.66 -13.97
C GLU A 60 13.31 7.36 -14.70
N LYS A 61 13.33 6.23 -13.99
CA LYS A 61 13.70 4.93 -14.54
C LYS A 61 12.56 4.35 -15.37
N ILE A 62 12.89 3.84 -16.55
CA ILE A 62 11.97 3.21 -17.49
C ILE A 62 12.40 1.76 -17.72
N GLY A 63 11.45 0.84 -17.70
CA GLY A 63 11.69 -0.58 -17.97
C GLY A 63 10.39 -1.36 -18.14
N HIS A 64 10.49 -2.69 -18.08
CA HIS A 64 9.37 -3.61 -18.32
C HIS A 64 8.83 -4.26 -17.05
N TYR A 65 9.65 -4.36 -16.01
CA TYR A 65 9.31 -5.00 -14.75
C TYR A 65 9.87 -4.21 -13.57
N LEU A 66 9.12 -4.19 -12.48
CA LEU A 66 9.60 -3.75 -11.18
C LEU A 66 9.96 -4.99 -10.36
N SER A 67 11.24 -5.18 -10.07
CA SER A 67 11.72 -6.29 -9.27
C SER A 67 11.67 -5.95 -7.78
N TYR A 68 11.38 -6.95 -6.95
CA TYR A 68 11.38 -6.83 -5.50
C TYR A 68 11.87 -8.12 -4.87
N GLY A 69 12.80 -8.01 -3.92
CA GLY A 69 13.34 -9.16 -3.21
C GLY A 69 14.21 -8.73 -2.05
N PHE A 70 15.09 -9.63 -1.62
CA PHE A 70 16.06 -9.35 -0.56
C PHE A 70 17.49 -9.48 -1.08
N LYS A 71 18.36 -8.56 -0.68
CA LYS A 71 19.80 -8.59 -0.95
C LYS A 71 20.56 -8.28 0.34
N GLY A 72 21.37 -9.24 0.81
CA GLY A 72 22.10 -9.07 2.07
C GLY A 72 21.21 -8.83 3.29
N GLY A 73 20.01 -9.44 3.32
CA GLY A 73 19.06 -9.30 4.43
C GLY A 73 18.29 -7.99 4.47
N LYS A 74 18.41 -7.13 3.44
CA LYS A 74 17.61 -5.91 3.26
C LYS A 74 16.73 -6.04 2.04
N GLU A 75 15.59 -5.35 2.05
CA GLU A 75 14.76 -5.24 0.86
C GLU A 75 15.56 -4.56 -0.26
N ASP A 76 15.35 -5.04 -1.48
CA ASP A 76 15.98 -4.53 -2.69
C ASP A 76 14.95 -4.44 -3.81
N SER A 77 15.09 -3.40 -4.64
CA SER A 77 14.16 -3.18 -5.76
C SER A 77 14.78 -2.37 -6.89
N GLU A 78 14.41 -2.73 -8.11
CA GLU A 78 14.89 -2.07 -9.32
C GLU A 78 13.87 -2.19 -10.47
N ILE A 79 13.84 -1.19 -11.35
CA ILE A 79 13.13 -1.29 -12.63
C ILE A 79 14.08 -1.93 -13.65
N VAL A 80 13.66 -3.07 -14.20
CA VAL A 80 14.47 -3.92 -15.10
C VAL A 80 13.73 -4.22 -16.40
N ASN A 81 14.47 -4.64 -17.42
CA ASN A 81 13.90 -5.02 -18.72
C ASN A 81 13.60 -6.51 -18.85
N THR A 82 14.17 -7.35 -17.98
CA THR A 82 14.09 -8.82 -18.07
C THR A 82 14.04 -9.45 -16.69
N ILE A 83 13.36 -10.59 -16.57
CA ILE A 83 13.29 -11.40 -15.35
C ILE A 83 14.46 -12.38 -15.35
N THR A 84 15.52 -12.08 -14.59
CA THR A 84 16.75 -12.90 -14.56
C THR A 84 17.02 -13.57 -13.23
N ASN A 85 16.57 -12.98 -12.11
CA ASN A 85 16.75 -13.54 -10.78
C ASN A 85 15.45 -14.22 -10.30
N PRO A 86 15.38 -15.56 -10.23
CA PRO A 86 14.16 -16.28 -9.85
C PRO A 86 13.80 -16.15 -8.36
N THR A 87 14.70 -15.60 -7.54
CA THR A 87 14.43 -15.36 -6.11
C THR A 87 13.67 -14.05 -5.87
N TYR A 88 13.52 -13.22 -6.91
CA TYR A 88 12.82 -11.95 -6.85
C TYR A 88 11.40 -12.11 -7.40
N LEU A 89 10.51 -11.25 -6.92
CA LEU A 89 9.19 -11.04 -7.47
C LEU A 89 9.26 -9.91 -8.49
N TYR A 90 8.38 -9.95 -9.50
CA TYR A 90 8.38 -8.98 -10.58
C TYR A 90 6.97 -8.53 -10.90
N SER A 91 6.68 -7.26 -10.64
CA SER A 91 5.46 -6.59 -11.10
C SER A 91 5.66 -6.15 -12.55
N PRO A 92 4.83 -6.59 -13.52
CA PRO A 92 4.92 -6.11 -14.88
C PRO A 92 4.49 -4.64 -14.97
N ILE A 93 5.17 -3.86 -15.81
CA ILE A 93 4.90 -2.43 -16.01
C ILE A 93 4.22 -2.22 -17.37
N VAL A 94 2.96 -1.80 -17.35
CA VAL A 94 2.21 -1.37 -18.53
C VAL A 94 2.45 0.12 -18.75
N ARG A 95 3.02 0.46 -19.90
CA ARG A 95 3.31 1.86 -20.28
C ARG A 95 2.11 2.47 -20.99
N VAL A 96 1.50 3.47 -20.38
CA VAL A 96 0.37 4.18 -20.95
C VAL A 96 0.87 5.44 -21.67
N LYS A 97 0.57 5.54 -22.98
CA LYS A 97 1.01 6.66 -23.82
C LYS A 97 0.38 8.00 -23.42
N SER A 98 -0.88 7.97 -23.01
CA SER A 98 -1.64 9.14 -22.59
C SER A 98 -2.82 8.72 -21.72
N LEU A 99 -3.02 9.39 -20.60
CA LEU A 99 -4.17 9.12 -19.74
C LEU A 99 -5.48 9.59 -20.39
N PRO A 100 -6.52 8.74 -20.45
CA PRO A 100 -7.86 9.20 -20.80
C PRO A 100 -8.37 10.17 -19.73
N SER A 101 -9.32 11.05 -20.11
CA SER A 101 -9.88 12.06 -19.19
C SER A 101 -10.49 11.47 -17.92
N SER A 102 -10.99 10.22 -17.97
CA SER A 102 -11.54 9.51 -16.81
C SER A 102 -10.51 9.05 -15.78
N LEU A 103 -9.22 9.05 -16.12
CA LEU A 103 -8.12 8.67 -15.23
C LEU A 103 -7.27 9.86 -14.80
N LYS A 104 -7.63 11.08 -15.21
CA LYS A 104 -6.98 12.29 -14.72
C LYS A 104 -7.37 12.55 -13.26
N PRO A 105 -6.47 13.14 -12.45
CA PRO A 105 -6.76 13.42 -11.05
C PRO A 105 -7.99 14.32 -10.91
N GLU A 106 -8.73 14.13 -9.81
CA GLU A 106 -9.81 15.05 -9.44
C GLU A 106 -9.23 16.43 -9.11
N THR A 107 -9.65 17.44 -9.86
CA THR A 107 -9.17 18.83 -9.71
C THR A 107 -10.00 19.65 -8.71
N ASN A 108 -11.14 19.11 -8.28
CA ASN A 108 -12.02 19.78 -7.34
C ASN A 108 -11.61 19.45 -5.90
N LYS A 109 -11.43 20.49 -5.07
CA LYS A 109 -10.79 20.38 -3.74
C LYS A 109 -11.69 19.82 -2.63
N GLU A 110 -13.00 19.78 -2.83
CA GLU A 110 -13.89 19.22 -1.81
C GLU A 110 -13.89 17.70 -1.92
N LEU A 111 -13.31 17.05 -0.91
CA LEU A 111 -13.35 15.62 -0.74
C LEU A 111 -14.77 15.19 -0.37
N GLU A 112 -15.56 14.91 -1.39
CA GLU A 112 -16.92 14.34 -1.25
C GLU A 112 -16.88 12.93 -0.63
N VAL A 113 -15.73 12.25 -0.73
CA VAL A 113 -15.57 10.87 -0.32
C VAL A 113 -14.38 10.71 0.61
N THR A 114 -14.61 10.09 1.78
CA THR A 114 -13.59 9.84 2.80
C THR A 114 -13.82 8.50 3.50
N TYR A 115 -12.74 7.94 4.06
CA TYR A 115 -12.79 6.86 5.03
C TYR A 115 -13.09 7.43 6.43
N GLU A 116 -13.98 6.77 7.15
CA GLU A 116 -14.23 7.04 8.56
C GLU A 116 -13.10 6.44 9.41
N PRO A 117 -12.41 7.23 10.25
CA PRO A 117 -11.36 6.69 11.10
C PRO A 117 -11.96 5.81 12.20
N LEU A 118 -11.50 4.56 12.29
CA LEU A 118 -11.82 3.66 13.38
C LEU A 118 -10.54 3.36 14.15
N GLU A 119 -10.35 4.03 15.28
CA GLU A 119 -9.19 3.80 16.15
C GLU A 119 -9.38 2.50 16.94
N LEU A 120 -8.35 1.66 16.88
CA LEU A 120 -8.25 0.38 17.58
C LEU A 120 -7.34 0.55 18.79
N GLU A 121 -7.55 -0.30 19.81
CA GLU A 121 -6.80 -0.26 21.06
C GLU A 121 -5.29 -0.49 20.85
N ASP A 122 -4.93 -1.48 20.04
CA ASP A 122 -3.55 -1.94 19.90
C ASP A 122 -3.27 -2.69 18.58
N LEU A 123 -1.99 -2.97 18.33
CA LEU A 123 -1.54 -3.74 17.17
C LEU A 123 -2.12 -5.16 17.16
N THR A 124 -2.35 -5.74 18.33
CA THR A 124 -2.99 -7.05 18.48
C THR A 124 -4.42 -7.06 17.91
N SER A 125 -5.17 -5.99 18.10
CA SER A 125 -6.50 -5.79 17.54
C SER A 125 -6.44 -5.52 16.04
N LEU A 126 -5.44 -4.74 15.59
CA LEU A 126 -5.22 -4.47 14.17
C LEU A 126 -4.92 -5.74 13.37
N VAL A 127 -4.02 -6.61 13.83
CA VAL A 127 -3.67 -7.84 13.09
C VAL A 127 -4.82 -8.84 13.02
N LYS A 128 -5.78 -8.81 13.97
CA LYS A 128 -6.97 -9.67 13.92
C LYS A 128 -7.88 -9.33 12.75
N LEU A 129 -7.81 -8.12 12.18
CA LEU A 129 -8.54 -7.77 10.95
C LEU A 129 -8.02 -8.54 9.73
N SER A 130 -6.81 -9.11 9.80
CA SER A 130 -6.30 -10.00 8.75
C SER A 130 -6.90 -11.42 8.84
N TYR A 131 -7.64 -11.75 9.91
CA TYR A 131 -8.16 -13.09 10.13
C TYR A 131 -9.30 -13.38 9.16
N GLY A 132 -9.20 -14.47 8.39
CA GLY A 132 -10.20 -14.84 7.38
C GLY A 132 -9.92 -14.34 5.96
N PHE A 133 -8.83 -13.61 5.72
CA PHE A 133 -8.38 -13.28 4.36
C PHE A 133 -7.57 -14.45 3.78
N GLU A 134 -8.17 -15.17 2.83
CA GLU A 134 -7.59 -16.38 2.25
C GLU A 134 -6.65 -16.13 1.05
N GLU A 135 -6.74 -14.97 0.37
CA GLU A 135 -5.99 -14.73 -0.88
C GLU A 135 -4.64 -14.02 -0.71
N SER A 136 -4.64 -12.82 -0.12
CA SER A 136 -3.46 -11.98 0.08
C SER A 136 -3.68 -11.09 1.30
N PRO A 137 -2.74 -11.04 2.27
CA PRO A 137 -2.89 -10.16 3.42
C PRO A 137 -2.91 -8.70 2.97
N PHE A 138 -3.89 -7.93 3.46
CA PHE A 138 -3.95 -6.51 3.16
C PHE A 138 -2.68 -5.77 3.62
N PRO A 139 -2.19 -4.78 2.85
CA PRO A 139 -1.17 -3.90 3.32
C PRO A 139 -1.69 -3.05 4.49
N LEU A 140 -0.86 -2.85 5.51
CA LEU A 140 -1.01 -1.76 6.45
C LEU A 140 -0.43 -0.50 5.80
N PHE A 141 -1.16 0.61 5.85
CA PHE A 141 -0.65 1.91 5.46
C PHE A 141 -0.19 2.69 6.69
N ALA A 142 0.96 3.37 6.54
CA ALA A 142 1.56 4.16 7.60
C ALA A 142 1.82 5.60 7.14
N PHE A 143 1.43 6.58 7.94
CA PHE A 143 1.68 8.00 7.65
C PHE A 143 1.67 8.86 8.92
N SER A 144 2.40 9.97 8.88
CA SER A 144 2.42 10.94 9.99
C SER A 144 1.12 11.74 10.04
N ASN A 145 0.61 11.96 11.26
CA ASN A 145 -0.46 12.90 11.57
C ASN A 145 -0.03 13.74 12.78
N GLY A 146 0.71 14.82 12.52
CA GLY A 146 1.31 15.65 13.56
C GLY A 146 2.42 14.90 14.29
N THR A 147 2.29 14.75 15.60
CA THR A 147 3.30 14.07 16.44
C THR A 147 3.13 12.56 16.52
N LYS A 148 2.06 12.01 15.96
CA LYS A 148 1.76 10.58 15.98
C LYS A 148 1.88 9.99 14.58
N TRP A 149 2.08 8.69 14.53
CA TRP A 149 2.03 7.90 13.32
C TRP A 149 0.78 7.04 13.29
N MET A 150 0.04 7.13 12.21
CA MET A 150 -1.12 6.29 11.96
C MET A 150 -0.64 5.02 11.28
N VAL A 151 -1.04 3.85 11.78
CA VAL A 151 -0.80 2.57 11.11
C VAL A 151 -2.10 1.81 11.06
N GLY A 152 -2.57 1.47 9.87
CA GLY A 152 -3.90 0.88 9.73
C GLY A 152 -4.19 0.29 8.36
N VAL A 153 -5.39 -0.22 8.20
CA VAL A 153 -5.89 -0.84 6.97
C VAL A 153 -7.15 -0.13 6.51
N PHE A 154 -7.31 0.00 5.20
CA PHE A 154 -8.55 0.45 4.58
C PHE A 154 -9.44 -0.74 4.29
N MET A 155 -10.68 -0.71 4.75
CA MET A 155 -11.61 -1.82 4.53
C MET A 155 -13.08 -1.38 4.54
N ASN A 156 -13.90 -2.17 3.85
CA ASN A 156 -15.36 -2.20 3.99
C ASN A 156 -15.71 -3.47 4.75
N PHE A 157 -16.57 -3.40 5.76
CA PHE A 157 -16.95 -4.60 6.52
C PHE A 157 -17.95 -5.45 5.73
N ASN A 158 -18.78 -4.82 4.89
CA ASN A 158 -19.66 -5.49 3.94
C ASN A 158 -19.60 -4.87 2.55
N GLU A 159 -19.92 -5.66 1.52
CA GLU A 159 -19.98 -5.21 0.12
C GLU A 159 -21.05 -4.12 -0.13
N SER A 160 -22.07 -4.04 0.72
CA SER A 160 -23.16 -3.05 0.65
C SER A 160 -22.93 -1.81 1.51
N ASP A 161 -21.80 -1.72 2.22
CA ASP A 161 -21.58 -0.60 3.15
C ASP A 161 -21.42 0.70 2.37
N GLU A 162 -22.22 1.71 2.75
CA GLU A 162 -22.03 3.09 2.28
C GLU A 162 -20.81 3.76 2.90
N VAL A 163 -20.24 3.13 3.93
CA VAL A 163 -19.16 3.65 4.78
C VAL A 163 -17.94 2.76 4.66
N SER A 164 -16.81 3.37 4.34
CA SER A 164 -15.51 2.73 4.31
C SER A 164 -14.69 3.21 5.49
N TYR A 165 -13.88 2.33 6.07
CA TYR A 165 -13.16 2.62 7.31
C TYR A 165 -11.65 2.63 7.11
N PHE A 166 -10.98 3.48 7.88
CA PHE A 166 -9.56 3.38 8.15
C PHE A 166 -9.37 2.87 9.58
N CYS A 167 -9.27 1.55 9.70
CA CYS A 167 -9.06 0.85 10.96
C CYS A 167 -7.59 0.96 11.35
N HIS A 168 -7.26 1.66 12.43
CA HIS A 168 -5.88 2.06 12.69
C HIS A 168 -5.52 2.09 14.17
N VAL A 169 -4.22 2.10 14.44
CA VAL A 169 -3.63 2.44 15.74
C VAL A 169 -2.80 3.72 15.61
N LYS A 170 -2.57 4.39 16.73
CA LYS A 170 -1.65 5.52 16.82
C LYS A 170 -0.35 5.08 17.49
N LEU A 171 0.77 5.36 16.83
CA LEU A 171 2.11 5.13 17.35
C LEU A 171 2.75 6.47 17.74
N ASP A 172 3.59 6.43 18.78
CA ASP A 172 4.39 7.58 19.23
C ASP A 172 5.57 7.88 18.31
N SER A 173 5.96 6.93 17.47
CA SER A 173 7.13 7.01 16.59
C SER A 173 6.86 6.35 15.25
N GLU A 174 7.66 6.71 14.25
CA GLU A 174 7.62 6.08 12.93
C GLU A 174 7.85 4.56 13.00
N PRO A 175 7.04 3.73 12.32
CA PRO A 175 7.36 2.33 12.11
C PRO A 175 8.49 2.21 11.08
N THR A 176 9.73 2.08 11.54
CA THR A 176 10.90 2.08 10.66
C THR A 176 11.16 0.75 9.95
N LYS A 177 10.38 -0.29 10.26
CA LYS A 177 10.59 -1.63 9.70
C LYS A 177 9.42 -2.01 8.77
N PRO A 178 9.69 -2.74 7.68
CA PRO A 178 8.75 -2.97 6.60
C PRO A 178 7.61 -3.96 6.87
N PHE A 179 7.75 -4.80 7.91
CA PHE A 179 6.77 -5.83 8.19
C PHE A 179 6.33 -5.82 9.65
N LEU A 180 5.08 -6.22 9.88
CA LEU A 180 4.54 -6.54 11.19
C LEU A 180 4.43 -8.06 11.32
N LYS A 181 5.20 -8.65 12.23
CA LYS A 181 5.18 -10.08 12.57
C LYS A 181 4.18 -10.33 13.68
N TYR A 182 3.37 -11.38 13.56
CA TYR A 182 2.42 -11.79 14.60
C TYR A 182 2.19 -13.30 14.58
N SER A 183 1.64 -13.83 15.68
CA SER A 183 1.32 -15.25 15.86
C SER A 183 -0.01 -15.39 16.57
N SER A 184 -0.88 -16.27 16.06
CA SER A 184 -2.15 -16.59 16.71
C SER A 184 -2.01 -17.67 17.80
N LYS A 185 -0.80 -18.16 18.08
CA LYS A 185 -0.57 -19.38 18.87
C LYS A 185 0.13 -19.17 20.20
N ASP A 186 1.04 -18.20 20.29
CA ASP A 186 1.92 -18.01 21.45
C ASP A 186 1.52 -16.84 22.36
N GLY A 187 0.52 -16.05 21.96
CA GLY A 187 0.03 -14.90 22.72
C GLY A 187 1.03 -13.73 22.79
N LEU A 188 2.05 -13.73 21.93
CA LEU A 188 3.01 -12.63 21.85
C LEU A 188 2.42 -11.44 21.11
N GLU A 189 2.75 -10.24 21.58
CA GLU A 189 2.39 -8.99 20.92
C GLU A 189 3.03 -8.89 19.52
N PRO A 190 2.33 -8.33 18.52
CA PRO A 190 2.89 -8.07 17.21
C PRO A 190 4.15 -7.20 17.27
N ALA A 191 5.13 -7.54 16.44
CA ALA A 191 6.43 -6.88 16.44
C ALA A 191 6.84 -6.44 15.03
N PHE A 192 7.35 -5.22 14.93
CA PHE A 192 7.95 -4.71 13.69
C PHE A 192 9.26 -5.45 13.39
N VAL A 193 9.45 -5.92 12.14
CA VAL A 193 10.62 -6.71 11.70
C VAL A 193 11.09 -6.33 10.28
N ASN A 194 12.38 -6.59 9.99
CA ASN A 194 13.00 -6.28 8.69
C ASN A 194 12.87 -7.40 7.66
N THR A 195 12.64 -8.63 8.11
CA THR A 195 12.65 -9.83 7.26
C THR A 195 11.53 -10.77 7.67
N VAL A 196 11.22 -11.71 6.78
CA VAL A 196 10.09 -12.66 6.91
C VAL A 196 10.59 -14.11 7.06
N SER A 197 11.70 -14.28 7.77
CA SER A 197 12.46 -15.53 7.80
C SER A 197 12.07 -16.50 8.93
N GLU A 198 11.33 -16.03 9.94
CA GLU A 198 10.98 -16.88 11.08
C GLU A 198 9.76 -17.74 10.75
N HIS A 199 9.92 -19.05 10.86
CA HIS A 199 8.84 -20.02 10.66
C HIS A 199 7.81 -19.94 11.80
N GLY A 200 6.55 -20.25 11.48
CA GLY A 200 5.46 -20.30 12.45
C GLY A 200 4.78 -18.95 12.74
N TYR A 201 5.29 -17.86 12.17
CA TYR A 201 4.68 -16.53 12.25
C TYR A 201 3.99 -16.13 10.93
N SER A 202 3.01 -15.25 11.07
CA SER A 202 2.38 -14.52 9.98
C SER A 202 2.94 -13.10 9.90
N TYR A 203 2.83 -12.49 8.71
CA TYR A 203 3.41 -11.18 8.44
C TYR A 203 2.45 -10.31 7.63
N LEU A 204 2.36 -9.04 7.98
CA LEU A 204 1.72 -8.00 7.18
C LEU A 204 2.78 -7.05 6.62
N LYS A 205 2.63 -6.62 5.37
CA LYS A 205 3.46 -5.56 4.79
C LYS A 205 2.96 -4.20 5.26
N ILE A 206 3.88 -3.31 5.58
CA ILE A 206 3.59 -1.92 5.93
C ILE A 206 3.99 -1.06 4.74
N ILE A 207 3.17 -0.10 4.33
CA ILE A 207 3.40 0.76 3.18
C ILE A 207 3.35 2.21 3.66
N LYS A 208 4.50 2.88 3.67
CA LYS A 208 4.59 4.27 4.11
C LYS A 208 4.13 5.21 3.01
N LEU A 209 3.23 6.12 3.36
CA LEU A 209 2.83 7.23 2.49
C LEU A 209 3.79 8.39 2.64
N LYS A 210 3.91 9.21 1.58
CA LYS A 210 4.71 10.42 1.64
C LYS A 210 4.11 11.46 2.59
N ASP A 211 2.80 11.62 2.53
CA ASP A 211 2.03 12.60 3.27
C ASP A 211 0.85 11.94 3.99
N LYS A 212 0.15 12.70 4.84
CA LYS A 212 -1.12 12.25 5.46
C LYS A 212 -2.07 11.77 4.37
N HIS A 213 -2.74 10.64 4.61
CA HIS A 213 -3.69 10.11 3.63
C HIS A 213 -4.85 11.10 3.42
N PRO A 214 -5.04 11.64 2.20
CA PRO A 214 -5.96 12.76 1.97
C PRO A 214 -7.41 12.38 2.23
N LEU A 215 -7.77 11.11 2.04
CA LEU A 215 -9.14 10.63 2.19
C LEU A 215 -9.51 10.22 3.63
N VAL A 216 -8.65 10.46 4.63
CA VAL A 216 -8.98 10.15 6.04
C VAL A 216 -9.16 11.44 6.83
N LYS A 217 -10.34 11.60 7.43
CA LYS A 217 -10.68 12.75 8.30
C LYS A 217 -10.17 12.52 9.73
N LEU A 218 -8.85 12.64 9.94
CA LEU A 218 -8.22 12.61 11.27
C LEU A 218 -8.01 14.00 11.85
#